data_AF-A0A7C1S100-F1
#
_entry.id   AF-A0A7C1S100-F1
#
_cell.length_a   1.000
_cell.length_b   1.000
_cell.length_c   1.000
_cell.angle_alpha   90.00
_cell.angle_beta   90.00
_cell.angle_gamma   90.00
#
_symmetry.space_group_name_H-M   'P 1'
#
loop_
_entity.id
_entity.type
_entity.pdbx_description
1 polymer ?
#
loop_
_entity_poly.entity_id
_entity_poly.type
_entity_poly.pdbx_seq_one_letter_code
_entity_poly.pdbx_strand_id
1 'polypeptide(L)'
;TGKSYVERVVLRAIKNDIAIYAIHTAIDNSEKGMGKGMCDALALNDREILIPKKGSIKKLTTYIPKNEVLGVRNALFAAGAGNIGNYDHCSFATKGRGSFKGNENSNPTVGEKGSLQVEKEVQLHITFEAHREQTILKALFKAHSYEEVAYEVTTLDNKNQTIGMGMTGFLEEPMDEMAFLRLVQKKFNAQGVRHSALREEPINKVAVLGGSGAFAISAAIKAGADALITADLKYHQFYQAEGKILLVDVGHYESEQFTKRLLTDFLRKKFSNFAIVLSDEDTNPIKYL
;
A
#
# COMPACT_ATOMS: atom_id res chain seq x y z
N THR A 1 22.47 21.54 21.49
CA THR A 1 22.05 20.57 20.45
C THR A 1 23.20 19.61 20.20
N GLY A 2 22.93 18.36 19.82
CA GLY A 2 23.94 17.31 19.61
C GLY A 2 24.05 16.28 20.74
N LYS A 3 23.07 16.19 21.65
CA LYS A 3 23.13 15.28 22.81
C LYS A 3 23.01 13.81 22.39
N SER A 4 22.09 13.52 21.47
CA SER A 4 21.89 12.16 20.92
C SER A 4 22.66 11.94 19.62
N TYR A 5 22.85 10.67 19.25
CA TYR A 5 23.43 10.32 17.95
C TYR A 5 22.58 10.87 16.79
N VAL A 6 21.25 10.86 16.93
CA VAL A 6 20.31 11.44 15.94
C VAL A 6 20.55 12.94 15.76
N GLU A 7 20.62 13.69 16.85
CA GLU A 7 20.91 15.13 16.79
C GLU A 7 22.25 15.42 16.10
N ARG A 8 23.29 14.62 16.38
CA ARG A 8 24.59 14.79 15.73
C ARG A 8 24.55 14.51 14.23
N VAL A 9 23.79 13.52 13.79
CA VAL A 9 23.59 13.23 12.35
C VAL A 9 22.88 14.39 11.65
N VAL A 10 21.78 14.89 12.22
CA VAL A 10 21.04 16.01 11.63
C VAL A 10 21.88 17.28 11.56
N LEU A 11 22.63 17.60 12.63
CA LEU A 11 23.56 18.75 12.63
C LEU A 11 24.63 18.61 11.56
N ARG A 12 25.16 17.39 11.33
CA ARG A 12 26.15 17.15 10.29
C ARG A 12 25.54 17.29 8.89
N ALA A 13 24.32 16.81 8.67
CA ALA A 13 23.61 16.96 7.40
C ALA A 13 23.38 18.45 7.06
N ILE A 14 22.91 19.24 8.03
CA ILE A 14 22.72 20.69 7.85
C ILE A 14 24.04 21.39 7.50
N LYS A 15 25.13 21.09 8.21
CA LYS A 15 26.44 21.71 7.96
C LYS A 15 27.06 21.37 6.61
N ASN A 16 26.58 20.32 5.94
CA ASN A 16 27.10 19.83 4.66
C ASN A 16 26.06 19.91 3.54
N ASP A 17 24.97 20.67 3.74
CA ASP A 17 23.89 20.84 2.77
C ASP A 17 23.28 19.51 2.26
N ILE A 18 23.21 18.51 3.13
CA ILE A 18 22.65 17.19 2.81
C ILE A 18 21.16 17.17 3.17
N ALA A 19 20.30 16.99 2.17
CA ALA A 19 18.89 16.70 2.37
C ALA A 19 18.70 15.23 2.77
N ILE A 20 17.94 14.98 3.84
CA ILE A 20 17.54 13.64 4.28
C ILE A 20 16.06 13.43 3.92
N TYR A 21 15.79 12.39 3.15
CA TYR A 21 14.43 11.98 2.79
C TYR A 21 14.14 10.57 3.34
N ALA A 22 13.00 10.40 4.00
CA ALA A 22 12.63 9.15 4.65
C ALA A 22 11.38 8.53 3.99
N ILE A 23 11.54 7.30 3.50
CA ILE A 23 10.45 6.46 2.98
C ILE A 23 10.38 5.23 3.87
N HIS A 24 9.73 5.35 5.02
CA HIS A 24 9.61 4.28 6.01
C HIS A 24 8.43 3.37 5.63
N THR A 25 7.35 3.37 6.42
CA THR A 25 6.16 2.53 6.17
C THR A 25 5.51 2.67 4.79
N ALA A 26 5.77 3.76 4.06
CA ALA A 26 5.30 3.91 2.69
C ALA A 26 5.89 2.85 1.75
N ILE A 27 7.17 2.45 1.92
CA ILE A 27 7.76 1.38 1.13
C ILE A 27 7.24 0.01 1.58
N ASP A 28 7.02 -0.18 2.88
CA ASP A 28 6.46 -1.43 3.41
C ASP A 28 5.04 -1.69 2.94
N ASN A 29 4.28 -0.62 2.68
CA ASN A 29 2.91 -0.71 2.19
C ASN A 29 2.81 -0.89 0.67
N SER A 30 3.92 -0.82 -0.08
CA SER A 30 3.89 -0.90 -1.53
C SER A 30 4.04 -2.34 -2.01
N GLU A 31 3.23 -2.76 -2.98
CA GLU A 31 3.42 -4.01 -3.75
C GLU A 31 4.82 -4.14 -4.40
N LYS A 32 5.55 -3.04 -4.56
CA LYS A 32 6.91 -3.00 -5.13
C LYS A 32 8.00 -2.80 -4.08
N GLY A 33 7.61 -2.76 -2.81
CA GLY A 33 8.50 -2.45 -1.71
C GLY A 33 9.06 -3.68 -1.01
N MET A 34 9.25 -3.56 0.31
CA MET A 34 10.00 -4.52 1.13
C MET A 34 9.46 -5.95 0.96
N GLY A 35 8.13 -6.15 1.04
CA GLY A 35 7.52 -7.49 0.94
C GLY A 35 7.86 -8.20 -0.37
N LYS A 36 7.90 -7.44 -1.47
CA LYS A 36 8.31 -7.96 -2.78
C LYS A 36 9.76 -8.41 -2.76
N GLY A 37 10.64 -7.64 -2.11
CA GLY A 37 12.06 -7.99 -1.97
C GLY A 37 12.27 -9.32 -1.25
N MET A 38 11.53 -9.56 -0.16
CA MET A 38 11.55 -10.84 0.56
C MET A 38 10.99 -11.99 -0.31
N CYS A 39 9.86 -11.78 -0.98
CA CYS A 39 9.29 -12.78 -1.89
C CYS A 39 10.25 -13.13 -3.04
N ASP A 40 10.91 -12.12 -3.63
CA ASP A 40 11.90 -12.33 -4.70
C ASP A 40 13.10 -13.15 -4.21
N ALA A 41 13.60 -12.86 -2.99
CA ALA A 41 14.74 -13.59 -2.42
C ALA A 41 14.44 -15.09 -2.26
N LEU A 42 13.20 -15.41 -1.90
CA LEU A 42 12.70 -16.77 -1.71
C LEU A 42 12.11 -17.40 -2.97
N ALA A 43 12.06 -16.66 -4.09
CA ALA A 43 11.42 -17.08 -5.33
C ALA A 43 9.94 -17.52 -5.14
N LEU A 44 9.20 -16.82 -4.28
CA LEU A 44 7.77 -17.12 -4.08
C LEU A 44 6.96 -16.75 -5.33
N ASN A 45 5.98 -17.57 -5.66
CA ASN A 45 5.00 -17.38 -6.72
C ASN A 45 3.63 -16.95 -6.13
N ASP A 46 2.68 -16.58 -6.99
CA ASP A 46 1.28 -16.28 -6.65
C ASP A 46 1.14 -15.39 -5.41
N ARG A 47 1.66 -14.17 -5.55
CA ARG A 47 1.87 -13.26 -4.42
C ARG A 47 0.69 -12.36 -4.17
N GLU A 48 0.37 -12.17 -2.90
CA GLU A 48 -0.70 -11.27 -2.46
C GLU A 48 -0.27 -10.46 -1.25
N ILE A 49 -0.83 -9.26 -1.07
CA ILE A 49 -0.63 -8.45 0.14
C ILE A 49 -1.21 -9.18 1.36
N LEU A 50 -0.41 -9.32 2.42
CA LEU A 50 -0.82 -10.03 3.64
C LEU A 50 -1.85 -9.22 4.45
N ILE A 51 -1.58 -7.92 4.67
CA ILE A 51 -2.43 -7.03 5.47
C ILE A 51 -2.81 -5.80 4.63
N PRO A 52 -3.90 -5.87 3.84
CA PRO A 52 -4.35 -4.75 3.02
C PRO A 52 -4.60 -3.49 3.84
N LYS A 53 -4.17 -2.33 3.31
CA LYS A 53 -4.38 -1.03 3.97
C LYS A 53 -5.85 -0.64 3.91
N LYS A 54 -6.46 -0.47 5.08
CA LYS A 54 -7.85 0.01 5.22
C LYS A 54 -8.01 1.44 4.71
N GLY A 55 -9.20 1.76 4.20
CA GLY A 55 -9.57 3.10 3.73
C GLY A 55 -8.72 3.62 2.57
N SER A 56 -8.08 2.72 1.82
CA SER A 56 -7.25 3.06 0.66
C SER A 56 -8.08 3.30 -0.61
N ILE A 57 -9.35 2.88 -0.61
CA ILE A 57 -10.28 3.04 -1.72
C ILE A 57 -11.49 3.86 -1.24
N LYS A 58 -11.90 4.82 -2.07
CA LYS A 58 -13.08 5.66 -1.86
C LYS A 58 -14.03 5.54 -3.05
N LYS A 59 -15.30 5.87 -2.82
CA LYS A 59 -16.34 5.98 -3.85
C LYS A 59 -16.82 7.42 -3.92
N LEU A 60 -16.87 7.98 -5.12
CA LEU A 60 -17.57 9.21 -5.46
C LEU A 60 -18.94 8.84 -6.01
N THR A 61 -19.98 9.43 -5.41
CA THR A 61 -21.31 9.52 -6.02
C THR A 61 -21.56 10.99 -6.36
N THR A 62 -21.99 11.29 -7.59
CA THR A 62 -22.31 12.67 -8.00
C THR A 62 -23.47 12.66 -8.99
N TYR A 63 -24.08 13.82 -9.22
CA TYR A 63 -25.32 13.98 -9.97
C TYR A 63 -25.08 14.97 -11.11
N ILE A 64 -25.18 14.50 -12.34
CA ILE A 64 -24.68 15.22 -13.52
C ILE A 64 -25.83 15.48 -14.50
N PRO A 65 -25.97 16.68 -15.08
CA PRO A 65 -26.90 16.94 -16.18
C PRO A 65 -26.74 15.90 -17.30
N LYS A 66 -27.85 15.39 -17.82
CA LYS A 66 -27.84 14.31 -18.84
C LYS A 66 -26.89 14.59 -20.02
N ASN A 67 -26.75 15.85 -20.44
CA ASN A 67 -25.96 16.23 -21.60
C ASN A 67 -24.44 16.33 -21.32
N GLU A 68 -24.02 16.30 -20.06
CA GLU A 68 -22.62 16.49 -19.64
C GLU A 68 -21.94 15.22 -19.15
N VAL A 69 -22.70 14.15 -18.94
CA VAL A 69 -22.25 12.89 -18.33
C VAL A 69 -20.97 12.36 -18.97
N LEU A 70 -20.88 12.39 -20.30
CA LEU A 70 -19.69 11.91 -21.01
C LEU A 70 -18.45 12.76 -20.69
N GLY A 71 -18.60 14.08 -20.68
CA GLY A 71 -17.50 15.01 -20.41
C GLY A 71 -16.99 14.87 -18.97
N VAL A 72 -17.90 14.92 -17.99
CA VAL A 72 -17.55 14.76 -16.57
C VAL A 72 -16.92 13.41 -16.31
N ARG A 73 -17.51 12.32 -16.83
CA ARG A 73 -16.99 10.97 -16.63
C ARG A 73 -15.57 10.81 -17.19
N ASN A 74 -15.31 11.31 -18.40
CA ASN A 74 -13.97 11.25 -19.00
C ASN A 74 -12.95 12.09 -18.23
N ALA A 75 -13.36 13.24 -17.68
CA ALA A 75 -12.49 14.04 -16.82
C ALA A 75 -12.11 13.31 -15.53
N LEU A 76 -13.07 12.60 -14.91
CA LEU A 76 -12.81 11.77 -13.73
C LEU A 76 -11.86 10.60 -14.03
N PHE A 77 -12.02 9.94 -15.17
CA PHE A 77 -11.11 8.88 -15.61
C PHE A 77 -9.70 9.40 -15.86
N ALA A 78 -9.55 10.54 -16.54
CA ALA A 78 -8.25 11.19 -16.75
C ALA A 78 -7.56 11.58 -15.43
N ALA A 79 -8.35 11.91 -14.39
CA ALA A 79 -7.85 12.18 -13.04
C ALA A 79 -7.47 10.89 -12.26
N GLY A 80 -7.79 9.72 -12.81
CA GLY A 80 -7.42 8.40 -12.29
C GLY A 80 -8.51 7.71 -11.47
N ALA A 81 -9.76 8.15 -11.53
CA ALA A 81 -10.88 7.41 -11.00
C ALA A 81 -11.25 6.24 -11.94
N GLY A 82 -11.94 5.23 -11.41
CA GLY A 82 -12.37 4.06 -12.18
C GLY A 82 -11.27 3.06 -12.49
N ASN A 83 -10.11 3.16 -11.84
CA ASN A 83 -9.06 2.14 -11.92
C ASN A 83 -9.27 1.11 -10.81
N ILE A 84 -9.57 -0.13 -11.18
CA ILE A 84 -9.83 -1.26 -10.27
C ILE A 84 -9.06 -2.48 -10.77
N GLY A 85 -7.99 -2.85 -10.07
CA GLY A 85 -7.14 -3.97 -10.48
C GLY A 85 -6.62 -3.77 -11.91
N ASN A 86 -6.93 -4.70 -12.80
CA ASN A 86 -6.52 -4.68 -14.22
C ASN A 86 -7.50 -3.95 -15.15
N TYR A 87 -8.53 -3.28 -14.60
CA TYR A 87 -9.53 -2.57 -15.39
C TYR A 87 -9.43 -1.07 -15.13
N ASP A 88 -9.59 -0.30 -16.20
CA ASP A 88 -9.69 1.16 -16.16
C ASP A 88 -11.11 1.61 -16.57
N HIS A 89 -11.38 2.90 -16.48
CA HIS A 89 -12.64 3.50 -16.93
C HIS A 89 -13.92 2.87 -16.32
N CYS A 90 -13.81 2.28 -15.12
CA CYS A 90 -14.94 1.63 -14.43
C CYS A 90 -15.85 2.67 -13.78
N SER A 91 -17.14 2.69 -14.16
CA SER A 91 -18.17 3.50 -13.50
C SER A 91 -19.55 2.88 -13.70
N PHE A 92 -20.49 3.22 -12.82
CA PHE A 92 -21.89 2.83 -12.93
C PHE A 92 -22.77 4.07 -12.91
N ALA A 93 -23.84 4.09 -13.70
CA ALA A 93 -24.69 5.26 -13.87
C ALA A 93 -26.18 4.90 -13.86
N THR A 94 -26.97 5.70 -13.14
CA THR A 94 -28.43 5.57 -13.06
C THR A 94 -29.08 6.89 -13.47
N LYS A 95 -30.13 6.84 -14.30
CA LYS A 95 -30.89 8.04 -14.70
C LYS A 95 -31.91 8.39 -13.61
N GLY A 96 -32.03 9.68 -13.29
CA GLY A 96 -32.95 10.18 -12.28
C GLY A 96 -33.41 11.61 -12.57
N ARG A 97 -34.01 12.22 -11.55
CA ARG A 97 -34.37 13.65 -11.56
C ARG A 97 -33.85 14.30 -10.29
N GLY A 98 -33.12 15.39 -10.44
CA GLY A 98 -32.72 16.27 -9.35
C GLY A 98 -33.69 17.45 -9.26
N SER A 99 -33.84 18.02 -8.06
CA SER A 99 -34.58 19.27 -7.88
C SER A 99 -33.79 20.22 -6.99
N PHE A 100 -33.78 21.49 -7.34
CA PHE A 100 -33.09 22.52 -6.58
C PHE A 100 -33.85 23.85 -6.65
N LYS A 101 -33.66 24.69 -5.64
CA LYS A 101 -34.20 26.05 -5.58
C LYS A 101 -33.10 26.98 -5.11
N GLY A 102 -32.56 27.76 -6.03
CA GLY A 102 -31.53 28.75 -5.71
C GLY A 102 -32.08 29.87 -4.84
N ASN A 103 -31.23 30.45 -3.98
CA ASN A 103 -31.56 31.67 -3.22
C ASN A 103 -31.22 32.94 -4.05
N GLU A 104 -31.34 34.12 -3.45
CA GLU A 104 -31.06 35.41 -4.11
C GLU A 104 -29.60 35.53 -4.60
N ASN A 105 -28.67 34.82 -3.96
CA ASN A 105 -27.25 34.83 -4.29
C ASN A 105 -26.84 33.80 -5.35
N SER A 106 -27.68 32.79 -5.62
CA SER A 106 -27.36 31.73 -6.58
C SER A 106 -27.15 32.24 -8.01
N ASN A 107 -26.29 31.61 -8.81
CA ASN A 107 -26.19 31.89 -10.23
C ASN A 107 -26.42 30.60 -11.05
N PRO A 108 -27.66 30.09 -11.09
CA PRO A 108 -27.94 28.78 -11.66
C PRO A 108 -27.63 28.74 -13.16
N THR A 109 -26.85 27.75 -13.58
CA THR A 109 -26.56 27.50 -15.00
C THR A 109 -27.82 27.13 -15.79
N VAL A 110 -28.82 26.55 -15.10
CA VAL A 110 -30.13 26.18 -15.65
C VAL A 110 -31.23 26.65 -14.69
N GLY A 111 -32.22 27.38 -15.21
CA GLY A 111 -33.38 27.87 -14.47
C GLY A 111 -33.21 29.28 -13.88
N GLU A 112 -34.12 29.65 -12.98
CA GLU A 112 -34.21 30.98 -12.37
C GLU A 112 -34.00 30.96 -10.85
N LYS A 113 -33.38 32.02 -10.31
CA LYS A 113 -33.22 32.22 -8.86
C LYS A 113 -34.59 32.23 -8.17
N GLY A 114 -34.68 31.66 -6.97
CA GLY A 114 -35.90 31.67 -6.18
C GLY A 114 -37.03 30.78 -6.72
N SER A 115 -36.83 30.06 -7.82
CA SER A 115 -37.79 29.13 -8.41
C SER A 115 -37.32 27.68 -8.29
N LEU A 116 -38.26 26.77 -8.05
CA LEU A 116 -37.96 25.34 -8.00
C LEU A 116 -37.73 24.81 -9.41
N GLN A 117 -36.55 24.25 -9.64
CA GLN A 117 -36.17 23.59 -10.89
C GLN A 117 -36.16 22.09 -10.71
N VAL A 118 -36.50 21.34 -11.77
CA VAL A 118 -36.45 19.88 -11.78
C VAL A 118 -35.81 19.40 -13.08
N GLU A 119 -34.60 18.86 -12.99
CA GLU A 119 -33.78 18.52 -14.14
C GLU A 119 -33.56 17.01 -14.30
N LYS A 120 -33.30 16.60 -15.56
CA LYS A 120 -32.91 15.21 -15.86
C LYS A 120 -31.43 15.04 -15.59
N GLU A 121 -31.12 14.22 -14.59
CA GLU A 121 -29.76 13.99 -14.15
C GLU A 121 -29.38 12.51 -14.25
N VAL A 122 -28.08 12.26 -14.20
CA VAL A 122 -27.49 10.95 -14.08
C VAL A 122 -26.68 10.92 -12.80
N GLN A 123 -27.05 10.00 -11.91
CA GLN A 123 -26.26 9.65 -10.75
C GLN A 123 -25.10 8.76 -11.22
N LEU A 124 -23.87 9.23 -11.05
CA LEU A 124 -22.65 8.52 -11.40
C LEU A 124 -21.96 8.01 -10.14
N HIS A 125 -21.63 6.72 -10.13
CA HIS A 125 -20.84 6.06 -9.10
C HIS A 125 -19.49 5.65 -9.69
N ILE A 126 -18.41 6.03 -9.00
CA ILE A 126 -17.05 5.71 -9.42
C ILE A 126 -16.14 5.53 -8.21
N THR A 127 -15.23 4.57 -8.26
CA THR A 127 -14.25 4.33 -7.18
C THR A 127 -12.89 4.91 -7.55
N PHE A 128 -12.07 5.24 -6.55
CA PHE A 128 -10.73 5.79 -6.75
C PHE A 128 -9.86 5.59 -5.50
N GLU A 129 -8.55 5.73 -5.65
CA GLU A 129 -7.61 5.64 -4.53
C GLU A 129 -7.67 6.88 -3.65
N ALA A 130 -7.64 6.71 -2.33
CA ALA A 130 -7.87 7.78 -1.37
C ALA A 130 -6.93 9.00 -1.56
N HIS A 131 -5.69 8.79 -1.99
CA HIS A 131 -4.73 9.88 -2.22
C HIS A 131 -5.06 10.75 -3.45
N ARG A 132 -5.95 10.28 -4.34
CA ARG A 132 -6.38 11.02 -5.54
C ARG A 132 -7.58 11.92 -5.28
N GLU A 133 -8.20 11.87 -4.10
CA GLU A 133 -9.45 12.58 -3.80
C GLU A 133 -9.44 14.04 -4.26
N GLN A 134 -8.41 14.80 -3.86
CA GLN A 134 -8.33 16.22 -4.21
C GLN A 134 -8.25 16.43 -5.73
N THR A 135 -7.52 15.56 -6.44
CA THR A 135 -7.40 15.63 -7.91
C THR A 135 -8.71 15.24 -8.59
N ILE A 136 -9.41 14.22 -8.08
CA ILE A 136 -10.73 13.79 -8.57
C ILE A 136 -11.77 14.90 -8.37
N LEU A 137 -11.83 15.51 -7.19
CA LEU A 137 -12.80 16.58 -6.91
C LEU A 137 -12.51 17.83 -7.74
N LYS A 138 -11.24 18.21 -7.92
CA LYS A 138 -10.86 19.29 -8.84
C LYS A 138 -11.31 19.01 -10.28
N ALA A 139 -11.16 17.77 -10.74
CA ALA A 139 -11.60 17.37 -12.09
C ALA A 139 -13.13 17.41 -12.21
N LEU A 140 -13.85 16.94 -11.18
CA LEU A 140 -15.31 17.03 -11.10
C LEU A 140 -15.78 18.48 -11.25
N PHE A 141 -15.34 19.37 -10.36
CA PHE A 141 -15.82 20.76 -10.32
C PHE A 141 -15.44 21.54 -11.57
N LYS A 142 -14.31 21.21 -12.21
CA LYS A 142 -13.92 21.87 -13.47
C LYS A 142 -14.76 21.41 -14.67
N ALA A 143 -15.20 20.16 -14.69
CA ALA A 143 -15.91 19.58 -15.82
C ALA A 143 -17.44 19.71 -15.73
N HIS A 144 -17.95 20.05 -14.54
CA HIS A 144 -19.37 20.13 -14.25
C HIS A 144 -19.89 21.56 -14.48
N SER A 145 -21.09 21.71 -15.07
CA SER A 145 -21.63 23.05 -15.37
C SER A 145 -22.23 23.78 -14.18
N TYR A 146 -22.70 23.06 -13.17
CA TYR A 146 -23.24 23.68 -11.95
C TYR A 146 -22.15 24.38 -11.13
N GLU A 147 -22.50 25.55 -10.60
CA GLU A 147 -21.69 26.31 -9.64
C GLU A 147 -21.44 25.50 -8.35
N GLU A 148 -22.52 24.95 -7.79
CA GLU A 148 -22.48 24.11 -6.59
C GLU A 148 -22.78 22.65 -6.97
N VAL A 149 -21.72 21.84 -7.07
CA VAL A 149 -21.83 20.44 -7.48
C VAL A 149 -22.21 19.57 -6.29
N ALA A 150 -23.32 18.82 -6.39
CA ALA A 150 -23.70 17.83 -5.38
C ALA A 150 -22.87 16.55 -5.54
N TYR A 151 -22.25 16.11 -4.45
CA TYR A 151 -21.47 14.86 -4.42
C TYR A 151 -21.36 14.28 -3.01
N GLU A 152 -21.02 12.99 -2.96
CA GLU A 152 -20.74 12.24 -1.75
C GLU A 152 -19.43 11.47 -1.95
N VAL A 153 -18.57 11.49 -0.92
CA VAL A 153 -17.37 10.64 -0.87
C VAL A 153 -17.51 9.67 0.30
N THR A 154 -17.48 8.38 -0.02
CA THR A 154 -17.55 7.30 0.98
C THR A 154 -16.24 6.52 1.01
N THR A 155 -15.66 6.34 2.19
CA THR A 155 -14.54 5.40 2.38
C THR A 155 -15.08 3.97 2.35
N LEU A 156 -14.45 3.11 1.54
CA LEU A 156 -14.87 1.71 1.40
C LEU A 156 -13.95 0.76 2.19
N ASP A 157 -14.52 -0.37 2.61
CA ASP A 157 -13.77 -1.49 3.21
C ASP A 157 -13.19 -2.44 2.14
N ASN A 158 -13.29 -2.08 0.87
CA ASN A 158 -12.68 -2.82 -0.24
C ASN A 158 -11.17 -3.00 0.01
N LYS A 159 -10.70 -4.23 -0.23
CA LYS A 159 -9.26 -4.53 -0.14
C LYS A 159 -8.54 -3.97 -1.36
N ASN A 160 -7.51 -3.17 -1.13
CA ASN A 160 -6.57 -2.79 -2.17
C ASN A 160 -5.54 -3.92 -2.34
N GLN A 161 -5.41 -4.43 -3.55
CA GLN A 161 -4.52 -5.54 -3.90
C GLN A 161 -3.04 -5.12 -3.96
N THR A 162 -2.77 -3.82 -4.05
CA THR A 162 -1.44 -3.26 -4.30
C THR A 162 -0.89 -2.47 -3.11
N ILE A 163 -1.72 -2.23 -2.08
CA ILE A 163 -1.36 -1.43 -0.91
C ILE A 163 -1.66 -2.17 0.39
N GLY A 164 -0.62 -2.47 1.16
CA GLY A 164 -0.71 -3.02 2.50
C GLY A 164 0.60 -3.63 2.97
N MET A 165 0.64 -4.09 4.21
CA MET A 165 1.87 -4.57 4.84
C MET A 165 2.06 -6.07 4.64
N GLY A 166 3.31 -6.44 4.34
CA GLY A 166 3.71 -7.83 4.15
C GLY A 166 3.10 -8.45 2.90
N MET A 167 3.59 -9.64 2.56
CA MET A 167 3.09 -10.41 1.43
C MET A 167 2.95 -11.88 1.80
N THR A 168 2.12 -12.60 1.05
CA THR A 168 2.13 -14.06 1.01
C THR A 168 2.52 -14.51 -0.38
N GLY A 169 2.99 -15.74 -0.50
CA GLY A 169 3.21 -16.43 -1.77
C GLY A 169 3.50 -17.90 -1.55
N PHE A 170 3.69 -18.64 -2.64
CA PHE A 170 3.91 -20.07 -2.61
C PHE A 170 5.32 -20.41 -3.06
N LEU A 171 5.93 -21.40 -2.42
CA LEU A 171 7.11 -22.06 -2.96
C LEU A 171 6.71 -22.83 -4.23
N GLU A 172 7.67 -23.04 -5.13
CA GLU A 172 7.44 -23.85 -6.33
C GLU A 172 7.11 -25.30 -5.96
N GLU A 173 7.84 -25.85 -4.98
CA GLU A 173 7.58 -27.17 -4.39
C GLU A 173 7.56 -27.06 -2.86
N PRO A 174 6.62 -27.75 -2.18
CA PRO A 174 6.63 -27.84 -0.73
C PRO A 174 7.95 -28.43 -0.21
N MET A 175 8.43 -27.95 0.93
CA MET A 175 9.69 -28.42 1.51
C MET A 175 9.60 -28.62 3.02
N ASP A 176 10.50 -29.46 3.54
CA ASP A 176 10.69 -29.69 4.97
C ASP A 176 11.02 -28.38 5.73
N GLU A 177 10.56 -28.26 6.98
CA GLU A 177 10.73 -27.04 7.78
C GLU A 177 12.20 -26.71 8.05
N MET A 178 13.05 -27.70 8.32
CA MET A 178 14.48 -27.48 8.55
C MET A 178 15.22 -27.16 7.25
N ALA A 179 14.79 -27.70 6.12
CA ALA A 179 15.27 -27.27 4.81
C ALA A 179 14.88 -25.81 4.53
N PHE A 180 13.63 -25.45 4.82
CA PHE A 180 13.11 -24.09 4.70
C PHE A 180 13.89 -23.10 5.58
N LEU A 181 14.13 -23.40 6.86
CA LEU A 181 14.90 -22.54 7.75
C LEU A 181 16.32 -22.28 7.23
N ARG A 182 16.99 -23.30 6.68
CA ARG A 182 18.31 -23.14 6.05
C ARG A 182 18.25 -22.30 4.77
N LEU A 183 17.20 -22.48 3.96
CA LEU A 183 16.96 -21.63 2.79
C LEU A 183 16.80 -20.17 3.21
N VAL A 184 15.96 -19.90 4.21
CA VAL A 184 15.73 -18.56 4.76
C VAL A 184 17.04 -17.96 5.28
N GLN A 185 17.78 -18.68 6.12
CA GLN A 185 19.08 -18.23 6.62
C GLN A 185 20.01 -17.79 5.48
N LYS A 186 20.13 -18.61 4.44
CA LYS A 186 20.99 -18.34 3.29
C LYS A 186 20.50 -17.14 2.46
N LYS A 187 19.20 -17.09 2.14
CA LYS A 187 18.62 -16.05 1.26
C LYS A 187 18.58 -14.67 1.91
N PHE A 188 18.46 -14.64 3.23
CA PHE A 188 18.51 -13.42 4.04
C PHE A 188 19.92 -13.11 4.56
N ASN A 189 20.95 -13.87 4.15
CA ASN A 189 22.31 -13.71 4.64
C ASN A 189 22.38 -13.57 6.18
N ALA A 190 21.51 -14.30 6.88
CA ALA A 190 21.33 -14.17 8.31
C ALA A 190 22.39 -15.04 9.01
N GLN A 191 23.06 -14.48 10.02
CA GLN A 191 24.06 -15.23 10.79
C GLN A 191 23.39 -16.35 11.61
N GLY A 192 22.12 -16.16 12.00
CA GLY A 192 21.28 -17.19 12.58
C GLY A 192 19.80 -16.84 12.44
N VAL A 193 18.94 -17.85 12.54
CA VAL A 193 17.47 -17.69 12.52
C VAL A 193 16.92 -18.24 13.82
N ARG A 194 16.03 -17.49 14.47
CA ARG A 194 15.25 -17.98 15.60
C ARG A 194 13.89 -18.44 15.09
N HIS A 195 13.37 -19.54 15.58
CA HIS A 195 12.08 -20.05 15.12
C HIS A 195 11.24 -20.61 16.28
N SER A 196 9.92 -20.70 16.07
CA SER A 196 9.04 -21.45 16.97
C SER A 196 9.31 -22.95 16.87
N ALA A 197 8.63 -23.75 17.71
CA ALA A 197 8.64 -25.20 17.53
C ALA A 197 8.22 -25.57 16.10
N LEU A 198 8.86 -26.62 15.57
CA LEU A 198 8.51 -27.23 14.29
C LEU A 198 7.11 -27.83 14.36
N ARG A 199 6.41 -27.82 13.22
CA ARG A 199 5.06 -28.35 13.05
C ARG A 199 5.02 -29.80 12.59
N GLU A 200 6.13 -30.30 12.06
CA GLU A 200 6.23 -31.60 11.37
C GLU A 200 5.34 -31.67 10.11
N GLU A 201 5.11 -30.52 9.48
CA GLU A 201 4.34 -30.38 8.24
C GLU A 201 5.15 -29.61 7.18
N PRO A 202 4.99 -29.94 5.89
CA PRO A 202 5.74 -29.26 4.84
C PRO A 202 5.33 -27.78 4.72
N ILE A 203 6.30 -26.92 4.43
CA ILE A 203 6.09 -25.50 4.14
C ILE A 203 5.85 -25.34 2.64
N ASN A 204 4.74 -24.70 2.27
CA ASN A 204 4.49 -24.27 0.89
C ASN A 204 4.10 -22.78 0.85
N LYS A 205 3.03 -22.39 1.53
CA LYS A 205 2.58 -21.00 1.56
C LYS A 205 3.39 -20.23 2.60
N VAL A 206 4.02 -19.14 2.23
CA VAL A 206 4.87 -18.35 3.14
C VAL A 206 4.35 -16.93 3.23
N ALA A 207 4.17 -16.44 4.45
CA ALA A 207 3.97 -15.03 4.75
C ALA A 207 5.30 -14.37 5.08
N VAL A 208 5.49 -13.14 4.60
CA VAL A 208 6.69 -12.34 4.84
C VAL A 208 6.31 -10.92 5.29
N LEU A 209 6.93 -10.44 6.36
CA LEU A 209 6.85 -9.05 6.80
C LEU A 209 8.14 -8.66 7.50
N GLY A 210 8.96 -7.85 6.84
CA GLY A 210 10.20 -7.31 7.38
C GLY A 210 9.99 -6.34 8.54
N GLY A 211 11.06 -6.15 9.31
CA GLY A 211 11.06 -5.39 10.55
C GLY A 211 10.24 -6.07 11.65
N SER A 212 9.75 -5.27 12.60
CA SER A 212 9.03 -5.75 13.77
C SER A 212 7.59 -6.19 13.45
N GLY A 213 7.43 -7.43 13.00
CA GLY A 213 6.18 -7.94 12.43
C GLY A 213 5.34 -8.88 13.29
N ALA A 214 5.53 -8.90 14.62
CA ALA A 214 4.72 -9.75 15.49
C ALA A 214 3.19 -9.56 15.35
N PHE A 215 2.73 -8.36 14.99
CA PHE A 215 1.31 -8.07 14.74
C PHE A 215 0.74 -8.83 13.53
N ALA A 216 1.59 -9.37 12.67
CA ALA A 216 1.21 -10.10 11.46
C ALA A 216 0.89 -11.58 11.71
N ILE A 217 1.21 -12.12 12.88
CA ILE A 217 0.99 -13.54 13.21
C ILE A 217 -0.47 -13.96 12.96
N SER A 218 -1.42 -13.22 13.53
CA SER A 218 -2.85 -13.50 13.35
C SER A 218 -3.32 -13.35 11.90
N ALA A 219 -2.69 -12.47 11.12
CA ALA A 219 -3.01 -12.30 9.70
C ALA A 219 -2.45 -13.45 8.87
N ALA A 220 -1.22 -13.89 9.14
CA ALA A 220 -0.58 -15.03 8.47
C ALA A 220 -1.35 -16.33 8.70
N ILE A 221 -1.79 -16.57 9.95
CA ILE A 221 -2.66 -17.72 10.28
C ILE A 221 -3.96 -17.66 9.47
N LYS A 222 -4.64 -16.49 9.45
CA LYS A 222 -5.89 -16.32 8.69
C LYS A 222 -5.71 -16.47 7.18
N ALA A 223 -4.52 -16.12 6.68
CA ALA A 223 -4.17 -16.30 5.27
C ALA A 223 -3.83 -17.75 4.92
N GLY A 224 -3.77 -18.66 5.91
CA GLY A 224 -3.40 -20.06 5.72
C GLY A 224 -1.93 -20.23 5.32
N ALA A 225 -1.05 -19.31 5.73
CA ALA A 225 0.38 -19.46 5.52
C ALA A 225 0.90 -20.63 6.36
N ASP A 226 1.93 -21.31 5.89
CA ASP A 226 2.62 -22.36 6.64
C ASP A 226 3.72 -21.79 7.54
N ALA A 227 4.36 -20.71 7.11
CA ALA A 227 5.35 -19.99 7.87
C ALA A 227 5.15 -18.47 7.77
N LEU A 228 5.56 -17.75 8.82
CA LEU A 228 5.72 -16.29 8.82
C LEU A 228 7.20 -15.96 9.04
N ILE A 229 7.81 -15.31 8.05
CA ILE A 229 9.15 -14.73 8.17
C ILE A 229 9.01 -13.26 8.56
N THR A 230 9.60 -12.89 9.70
CA THR A 230 9.58 -11.55 10.29
C THR A 230 10.83 -11.29 11.12
N ALA A 231 10.88 -10.18 11.86
CA ALA A 231 11.85 -9.95 12.91
C ALA A 231 11.20 -9.39 14.20
N ASP A 232 12.06 -9.16 15.20
CA ASP A 232 11.77 -8.62 16.54
C ASP A 232 10.68 -9.36 17.33
N LEU A 233 10.56 -10.68 17.12
CA LEU A 233 9.72 -11.52 17.95
C LEU A 233 10.30 -11.61 19.37
N LYS A 234 9.45 -11.30 20.34
CA LYS A 234 9.69 -11.48 21.77
C LYS A 234 9.33 -12.90 22.18
N TYR A 235 9.87 -13.33 23.32
CA TYR A 235 9.70 -14.69 23.85
C TYR A 235 8.25 -15.22 23.78
N HIS A 236 7.29 -14.50 24.36
CA HIS A 236 5.89 -14.94 24.37
C HIS A 236 5.21 -14.92 22.99
N GLN A 237 5.75 -14.18 22.02
CA GLN A 237 5.20 -14.13 20.67
C GLN A 237 5.48 -15.42 19.90
N PHE A 238 6.57 -16.14 20.22
CA PHE A 238 6.83 -17.47 19.64
C PHE A 238 5.74 -18.50 19.96
N TYR A 239 4.95 -18.28 21.01
CA TYR A 239 3.82 -19.15 21.37
C TYR A 239 2.50 -18.76 20.71
N GLN A 240 2.37 -17.55 20.14
CA GLN A 240 1.11 -17.02 19.61
C GLN A 240 0.56 -17.80 18.42
N ALA A 241 1.43 -18.48 17.67
CA ALA A 241 1.02 -19.31 16.55
C ALA A 241 0.40 -20.65 16.97
N GLU A 242 0.64 -21.11 18.21
CA GLU A 242 0.11 -22.37 18.75
C GLU A 242 0.29 -23.57 17.79
N GLY A 243 1.45 -23.67 17.12
CA GLY A 243 1.75 -24.74 16.16
C GLY A 243 0.98 -24.66 14.82
N LYS A 244 0.16 -23.64 14.60
CA LYS A 244 -0.59 -23.48 13.33
C LYS A 244 0.30 -23.05 12.17
N ILE A 245 1.32 -22.25 12.46
CA ILE A 245 2.31 -21.76 11.50
C ILE A 245 3.70 -21.76 12.15
N LEU A 246 4.75 -21.95 11.35
CA LEU A 246 6.13 -21.80 11.78
C LEU A 246 6.48 -20.30 11.82
N LEU A 247 6.85 -19.79 12.99
CA LEU A 247 7.35 -18.42 13.12
C LEU A 247 8.85 -18.41 12.92
N VAL A 248 9.34 -17.54 12.03
CA VAL A 248 10.76 -17.42 11.71
C VAL A 248 11.19 -15.97 11.89
N ASP A 249 12.09 -15.74 12.83
CA ASP A 249 12.71 -14.45 13.12
C ASP A 249 14.12 -14.42 12.52
N VAL A 250 14.29 -13.64 11.45
CA VAL A 250 15.54 -13.55 10.68
C VAL A 250 16.45 -12.42 11.12
N GLY A 251 16.01 -11.58 12.07
CA GLY A 251 16.66 -10.32 12.41
C GLY A 251 16.14 -9.12 11.60
N HIS A 252 16.05 -7.96 12.25
CA HIS A 252 15.42 -6.77 11.67
C HIS A 252 16.21 -6.26 10.46
N TYR A 253 17.52 -6.12 10.63
CA TYR A 253 18.43 -5.65 9.58
C TYR A 253 18.39 -6.59 8.36
N GLU A 254 18.47 -7.89 8.60
CA GLU A 254 18.46 -8.94 7.60
C GLU A 254 17.15 -8.93 6.81
N SER A 255 16.01 -8.72 7.48
CA SER A 255 14.71 -8.67 6.81
C SER A 255 14.55 -7.47 5.86
N GLU A 256 15.20 -6.34 6.17
CA GLU A 256 15.04 -5.08 5.43
C GLU A 256 16.14 -4.81 4.39
N GLN A 257 17.17 -5.67 4.30
CA GLN A 257 18.32 -5.45 3.42
C GLN A 257 17.95 -5.29 1.93
N PHE A 258 16.81 -5.83 1.51
CA PHE A 258 16.33 -5.75 0.12
C PHE A 258 15.88 -4.35 -0.30
N THR A 259 15.46 -3.52 0.66
CA THR A 259 14.95 -2.15 0.46
C THR A 259 15.96 -1.28 -0.28
N LYS A 260 17.24 -1.36 0.11
CA LYS A 260 18.36 -0.62 -0.49
C LYS A 260 18.46 -0.87 -2.00
N ARG A 261 18.44 -2.14 -2.41
CA ARG A 261 18.54 -2.54 -3.82
C ARG A 261 17.27 -2.16 -4.60
N LEU A 262 16.09 -2.43 -4.04
CA LEU A 262 14.81 -2.08 -4.68
C LEU A 262 14.71 -0.59 -5.00
N LEU A 263 15.06 0.27 -4.05
CA LEU A 263 15.04 1.72 -4.24
C LEU A 263 16.07 2.16 -5.30
N THR A 264 17.28 1.61 -5.24
CA THR A 264 18.35 1.92 -6.20
C THR A 264 17.95 1.54 -7.63
N ASP A 265 17.42 0.34 -7.82
CA ASP A 265 16.96 -0.15 -9.13
C ASP A 265 15.80 0.71 -9.66
N PHE A 266 14.87 1.09 -8.78
CA PHE A 266 13.75 1.96 -9.14
C PHE A 266 14.23 3.34 -9.58
N LEU A 267 15.10 3.97 -8.79
CA LEU A 267 15.62 5.31 -9.08
C LEU A 267 16.49 5.33 -10.34
N ARG A 268 17.34 4.31 -10.55
CA ARG A 268 18.19 4.20 -11.77
C ARG A 268 17.36 4.11 -13.04
N LYS A 269 16.22 3.39 -12.98
CA LYS A 269 15.29 3.30 -14.12
C LYS A 269 14.58 4.63 -14.41
N LYS A 270 14.34 5.46 -13.39
CA LYS A 270 13.63 6.74 -13.54
C LYS A 270 14.56 7.91 -13.86
N PHE A 271 15.79 7.87 -13.38
CA PHE A 271 16.77 8.95 -13.51
C PHE A 271 18.05 8.41 -14.12
N SER A 272 18.14 8.46 -15.46
CA SER A 272 19.32 7.99 -16.19
C SER A 272 20.56 8.87 -16.03
N ASN A 273 20.37 10.13 -15.63
CA ASN A 273 21.42 11.16 -15.66
C ASN A 273 22.01 11.48 -14.27
N PHE A 274 21.59 10.77 -13.22
CA PHE A 274 22.08 10.96 -11.87
C PHE A 274 22.83 9.72 -11.37
N ALA A 275 24.02 9.93 -10.79
CA ALA A 275 24.76 8.86 -10.13
C ALA A 275 24.05 8.48 -8.81
N ILE A 276 23.49 7.28 -8.77
CA ILE A 276 22.87 6.72 -7.55
C ILE A 276 23.88 5.80 -6.88
N VAL A 277 24.34 6.24 -5.72
CA VAL A 277 25.30 5.52 -4.86
C VAL A 277 24.54 4.79 -3.77
N LEU A 278 24.80 3.50 -3.64
CA LEU A 278 24.29 2.69 -2.54
C LEU A 278 25.33 2.68 -1.42
N SER A 279 24.90 2.91 -0.18
CA SER A 279 25.77 2.79 0.98
C SER A 279 26.12 1.32 1.24
N ASP A 280 27.42 1.05 1.33
CA ASP A 280 28.08 -0.21 1.66
C ASP A 280 28.28 -0.43 3.16
N GLU A 281 27.98 0.58 3.98
CA GLU A 281 28.09 0.51 5.44
C GLU A 281 27.12 -0.53 6.05
N ASP A 282 27.68 -1.41 6.88
CA ASP A 282 26.92 -2.32 7.72
C ASP A 282 26.40 -1.58 8.96
N THR A 283 25.11 -1.25 8.91
CA THR A 283 24.41 -0.57 10.01
C THR A 283 23.72 -1.54 10.96
N ASN A 284 24.02 -2.85 10.93
CA ASN A 284 23.46 -3.81 11.87
C ASN A 284 24.08 -3.64 13.27
N PRO A 285 23.30 -3.22 14.29
CA PRO A 285 23.81 -3.09 15.64
C PRO A 285 23.91 -4.44 16.37
N ILE A 286 23.29 -5.50 15.85
CA ILE A 286 23.29 -6.85 16.44
C ILE A 286 24.47 -7.63 15.86
N LYS A 287 25.24 -8.29 16.74
CA LYS A 287 26.38 -9.13 16.38
C LYS A 287 26.20 -10.52 16.98
N TYR A 288 26.52 -11.55 16.21
CA TYR A 288 26.34 -12.95 16.59
C TYR A 288 27.71 -13.57 16.92
N LEU A 289 27.71 -14.61 17.77
CA LEU A 289 28.88 -15.42 18.12
C LEU A 289 28.82 -16.78 17.42
#